data_AF-A0A3M1WRK9-F1
#
_entry.id   AF-A0A3M1WRK9-F1
#
_cell.length_a   1.000
_cell.length_b   1.000
_cell.length_c   1.000
_cell.angle_alpha   90.00
_cell.angle_beta   90.00
_cell.angle_gamma   90.00
#
_symmetry.space_group_name_H-M   'P 1'
#
loop_
_entity.id
_entity.type
_entity.pdbx_description
1 polymer ?
#
loop_
_entity_poly.entity_id
_entity_poly.type
_entity_poly.pdbx_seq_one_letter_code
_entity_poly.pdbx_strand_id
1 'polypeptide(L)'
;MLQVWNEEGWAFIDSTDGSVFDLRGHNGSIYAFGRFDSIGGIAARMVARWDGTQWDTVAPPFPIPPNSQTLFACGAFYKGHMYVGGNFMAEGRTDMNDIARWEPDSGQWASVGGGLSGGMTWVQDMLIYDSLLVVAGTFSTSAFGDPGEGVIAWDGEQWIPMGLGLDGSVRDLHIHQGQLYAAGVFTLSPNGQAEVLARWTGVTWEALPGLEGNGLSTLASMDGQLYMGGGFMFFGDHEYINIASYGPLGVSTAASPQLG
;
A
#
# COMPACT_ATOMS: atom_id res chain seq x y z
N MET A 1 -16.77 -9.64 4.39
CA MET A 1 -18.03 -9.07 3.85
C MET A 1 -17.67 -7.89 2.97
N LEU A 2 -18.27 -7.77 1.80
CA LEU A 2 -18.03 -6.72 0.81
C LEU A 2 -19.30 -5.90 0.61
N GLN A 3 -19.16 -4.58 0.65
CA GLN A 3 -20.27 -3.65 0.53
C GLN A 3 -19.89 -2.48 -0.36
N VAL A 4 -20.89 -1.85 -0.98
CA VAL A 4 -20.76 -0.62 -1.76
C VAL A 4 -21.67 0.46 -1.20
N TRP A 5 -21.19 1.70 -1.19
CA TRP A 5 -21.99 2.87 -0.86
C TRP A 5 -22.74 3.35 -2.12
N ASN A 6 -24.06 3.50 -2.02
CA ASN A 6 -24.92 3.88 -3.15
C ASN A 6 -25.63 5.24 -2.94
N GLU A 7 -24.99 6.15 -2.19
CA GLU A 7 -25.55 7.46 -1.77
C GLU A 7 -26.70 7.38 -0.76
N GLU A 8 -27.47 6.28 -0.74
CA GLU A 8 -28.55 6.03 0.21
C GLU A 8 -28.12 5.14 1.38
N GLY A 9 -27.05 4.35 1.21
CA GLY A 9 -26.57 3.44 2.24
C GLY A 9 -25.48 2.47 1.77
N TRP A 10 -25.02 1.62 2.69
CA TRP A 10 -24.17 0.49 2.38
C TRP A 10 -25.02 -0.70 1.92
N ALA A 11 -24.83 -1.13 0.68
CA ALA A 11 -25.45 -2.32 0.11
C ALA A 11 -24.47 -3.50 0.12
N PHE A 12 -24.93 -4.67 0.54
CA PHE A 12 -24.14 -5.91 0.45
C PHE A 12 -23.94 -6.29 -1.02
N ILE A 13 -22.69 -6.57 -1.40
CA ILE A 13 -22.35 -7.14 -2.71
C ILE A 13 -22.08 -8.63 -2.54
N ASP A 14 -21.11 -8.99 -1.69
CA ASP A 14 -20.67 -10.36 -1.56
C ASP A 14 -19.83 -10.66 -0.31
N SER A 15 -19.27 -11.86 -0.25
CA SER A 15 -18.37 -12.35 0.79
C SER A 15 -17.01 -12.79 0.21
N THR A 16 -16.03 -12.87 1.11
CA THR A 16 -14.71 -13.45 0.86
C THR A 16 -14.39 -14.30 2.08
N ASP A 17 -13.61 -15.37 1.88
CA ASP A 17 -13.16 -16.27 2.96
C ASP A 17 -11.96 -15.74 3.75
N GLY A 18 -11.45 -14.56 3.38
CA GLY A 18 -10.36 -13.90 4.09
C GLY A 18 -10.42 -12.39 4.02
N SER A 19 -9.26 -11.75 4.07
CA SER A 19 -9.11 -10.30 4.13
C SER A 19 -8.80 -9.73 2.76
N VAL A 20 -9.53 -8.69 2.35
CA VAL A 20 -9.09 -7.79 1.28
C VAL A 20 -8.30 -6.66 1.93
N PHE A 21 -7.04 -6.50 1.52
CA PHE A 21 -6.12 -5.50 2.08
C PHE A 21 -6.06 -4.23 1.22
N ASP A 22 -6.28 -4.36 -0.10
CA ASP A 22 -6.21 -3.24 -1.03
C ASP A 22 -7.26 -3.38 -2.14
N LEU A 23 -7.76 -2.24 -2.62
CA LEU A 23 -8.74 -2.11 -3.70
C LEU A 23 -8.27 -1.06 -4.71
N ARG A 24 -8.12 -1.45 -5.97
CA ARG A 24 -7.69 -0.53 -7.04
C ARG A 24 -8.67 -0.51 -8.20
N GLY A 25 -9.03 0.68 -8.66
CA GLY A 25 -9.75 0.88 -9.91
C GLY A 25 -8.81 0.82 -11.11
N HIS A 26 -9.18 0.08 -12.16
CA HIS A 26 -8.46 0.06 -13.44
C HIS A 26 -9.39 -0.31 -14.59
N ASN A 27 -9.38 0.49 -15.66
CA ASN A 27 -10.16 0.27 -16.89
C ASN A 27 -11.65 -0.04 -16.63
N GLY A 28 -12.29 0.67 -15.70
CA GLY A 28 -13.70 0.47 -15.36
C GLY A 28 -14.00 -0.77 -14.51
N SER A 29 -12.97 -1.45 -13.99
CA SER A 29 -13.10 -2.56 -13.06
C SER A 29 -12.45 -2.23 -11.72
N ILE A 30 -12.82 -2.95 -10.66
CA ILE A 30 -12.15 -2.91 -9.36
C ILE A 30 -11.34 -4.18 -9.20
N TYR A 31 -10.15 -4.10 -8.65
CA TYR A 31 -9.31 -5.24 -8.31
C TYR A 31 -9.14 -5.29 -6.81
N ALA A 32 -9.48 -6.42 -6.21
CA ALA A 32 -9.25 -6.70 -4.80
C ALA A 32 -7.94 -7.47 -4.66
N PHE A 33 -7.05 -6.98 -3.81
CA PHE A 33 -5.80 -7.63 -3.42
C PHE A 33 -5.92 -8.02 -1.95
N GLY A 34 -5.59 -9.27 -1.62
CA GLY A 34 -5.83 -9.74 -0.26
C GLY A 34 -5.29 -11.10 0.07
N ARG A 35 -5.54 -11.51 1.31
CA ARG A 35 -5.38 -12.88 1.78
C ARG A 35 -6.74 -13.56 1.73
N PHE A 36 -7.09 -14.12 0.58
CA PHE A 36 -8.30 -14.90 0.39
C PHE A 36 -8.05 -16.00 -0.67
N ASP A 37 -8.77 -17.10 -0.54
CA ASP A 37 -8.83 -18.18 -1.52
C ASP A 37 -10.03 -18.03 -2.46
N SER A 38 -11.10 -17.42 -1.95
CA SER A 38 -12.33 -17.21 -2.67
C SER A 38 -12.99 -15.86 -2.34
N ILE A 39 -13.72 -15.37 -3.32
CA ILE A 39 -14.49 -14.12 -3.26
C ILE A 39 -15.68 -14.27 -4.19
N GLY A 40 -16.86 -13.91 -3.71
CA GLY A 40 -18.10 -14.09 -4.45
C GLY A 40 -18.39 -15.50 -4.96
N GLY A 41 -18.01 -16.51 -4.18
CA GLY A 41 -18.22 -17.91 -4.51
C GLY A 41 -17.30 -18.46 -5.61
N ILE A 42 -16.39 -17.64 -6.17
CA ILE A 42 -15.38 -18.10 -7.14
C ILE A 42 -14.01 -18.29 -6.48
N ALA A 43 -13.22 -19.21 -7.03
CA ALA A 43 -11.83 -19.39 -6.63
C ALA A 43 -10.96 -18.32 -7.31
N ALA A 44 -10.52 -17.33 -6.53
CA ALA A 44 -9.62 -16.29 -6.99
C ALA A 44 -8.64 -16.01 -5.86
N ARG A 45 -7.43 -16.59 -5.94
CA ARG A 45 -6.42 -16.39 -4.92
C ARG A 45 -5.75 -15.06 -5.09
N MET A 46 -5.69 -14.32 -3.98
CA MET A 46 -4.95 -13.09 -3.81
C MET A 46 -5.43 -11.89 -4.63
N VAL A 47 -5.83 -12.09 -5.88
CA VAL A 47 -6.33 -11.05 -6.77
C VAL A 47 -7.60 -11.50 -7.44
N ALA A 48 -8.64 -10.67 -7.34
CA ALA A 48 -9.90 -10.83 -8.06
C ALA A 48 -10.33 -9.53 -8.68
N ARG A 49 -11.04 -9.61 -9.81
CA ARG A 49 -11.56 -8.47 -10.55
C ARG A 49 -13.06 -8.40 -10.40
N TRP A 50 -13.60 -7.23 -10.11
CA TRP A 50 -15.03 -6.92 -10.16
C TRP A 50 -15.33 -6.10 -11.42
N ASP A 51 -16.24 -6.58 -12.26
CA ASP A 51 -16.60 -5.93 -13.52
C ASP A 51 -17.75 -4.92 -13.41
N GLY A 52 -18.27 -4.71 -12.19
CA GLY A 52 -19.46 -3.92 -11.93
C GLY A 52 -20.69 -4.78 -11.58
N THR A 53 -20.66 -6.07 -11.90
CA THR A 53 -21.78 -7.00 -11.74
C THR A 53 -21.41 -8.32 -11.06
N GLN A 54 -20.19 -8.82 -11.28
CA GLN A 54 -19.70 -10.07 -10.70
C GLN A 54 -18.17 -10.03 -10.47
N TRP A 55 -17.70 -10.94 -9.61
CA TRP A 55 -16.28 -11.21 -9.42
C TRP A 55 -15.78 -12.22 -10.45
N ASP A 56 -14.58 -11.97 -10.96
CA ASP A 56 -13.83 -12.80 -11.90
C ASP A 56 -12.43 -13.10 -11.39
N THR A 57 -11.92 -14.29 -11.71
CA THR A 57 -10.53 -14.68 -11.45
C THR A 57 -9.60 -13.98 -12.44
N VAL A 58 -8.49 -13.40 -11.97
CA VAL A 58 -7.37 -13.02 -12.85
C VAL A 58 -6.62 -14.29 -13.22
N ALA A 59 -6.63 -14.67 -14.50
CA ALA A 59 -6.14 -15.97 -14.96
C ALA A 59 -4.72 -15.90 -15.58
N PRO A 60 -3.82 -16.84 -15.23
CA PRO A 60 -3.96 -17.81 -14.16
C PRO A 60 -3.88 -17.12 -12.79
N PRO A 61 -4.51 -17.74 -11.77
CA PRO A 61 -4.43 -17.26 -10.39
C PRO A 61 -2.99 -17.03 -9.94
N PHE A 62 -2.81 -16.14 -8.98
CA PHE A 62 -1.49 -15.94 -8.38
C PHE A 62 -0.98 -17.28 -7.80
N PRO A 63 0.29 -17.68 -8.05
CA PRO A 63 0.72 -19.05 -7.79
C PRO A 63 1.16 -19.24 -6.32
N ILE A 64 0.27 -18.97 -5.38
CA ILE A 64 0.45 -19.23 -3.95
C ILE A 64 -0.38 -20.44 -3.51
N PRO A 65 0.06 -21.18 -2.47
CA PRO A 65 -0.73 -22.27 -1.92
C PRO A 65 -2.07 -21.77 -1.35
N PRO A 66 -3.10 -22.64 -1.31
CA PRO A 66 -4.32 -22.31 -0.60
C PRO A 66 -4.08 -22.18 0.91
N ASN A 67 -4.95 -21.44 1.59
CA ASN A 67 -4.84 -21.06 3.01
C ASN A 67 -3.57 -20.26 3.33
N SER A 68 -3.14 -19.44 2.38
CA SER A 68 -1.99 -18.55 2.52
C SER A 68 -2.05 -17.78 3.84
N GLN A 69 -0.88 -17.66 4.48
CA GLN A 69 -0.61 -16.84 5.66
C GLN A 69 0.01 -15.49 5.28
N THR A 70 -0.10 -15.09 4.00
CA THR A 70 0.23 -13.73 3.54
C THR A 70 -0.44 -12.71 4.47
N LEU A 71 0.40 -11.86 5.06
CA LEU A 71 0.03 -10.80 6.00
C LEU A 71 -0.44 -9.55 5.26
N PHE A 72 0.10 -9.28 4.08
CA PHE A 72 -0.18 -8.09 3.30
C PHE A 72 -0.28 -8.42 1.81
N ALA A 73 -1.21 -7.74 1.12
CA ALA A 73 -1.34 -7.81 -0.32
C ALA A 73 -1.79 -6.45 -0.85
N CYS A 74 -1.03 -5.88 -1.76
CA CYS A 74 -1.36 -4.63 -2.43
C CYS A 74 -1.12 -4.76 -3.93
N GLY A 75 -1.66 -3.82 -4.71
CA GLY A 75 -1.44 -3.82 -6.14
C GLY A 75 -1.45 -2.45 -6.79
N ALA A 76 -0.89 -2.37 -7.99
CA ALA A 76 -0.92 -1.19 -8.83
C ALA A 76 -0.89 -1.59 -10.31
N PHE A 77 -1.29 -0.65 -11.17
CA PHE A 77 -1.21 -0.82 -12.62
C PHE A 77 -0.18 0.15 -13.18
N TYR A 78 0.86 -0.38 -13.80
CA TYR A 78 2.00 0.40 -14.29
C TYR A 78 2.44 -0.07 -15.67
N LYS A 79 2.55 0.87 -16.60
CA LYS A 79 2.99 0.63 -17.99
C LYS A 79 2.28 -0.57 -18.65
N GLY A 80 0.97 -0.71 -18.45
CA GLY A 80 0.16 -1.78 -19.04
C GLY A 80 0.18 -3.12 -18.31
N HIS A 81 0.91 -3.23 -17.20
CA HIS A 81 1.00 -4.44 -16.40
C HIS A 81 0.37 -4.24 -15.02
N MET A 82 -0.12 -5.32 -14.43
CA MET A 82 -0.56 -5.33 -13.05
C MET A 82 0.60 -5.81 -12.17
N TYR A 83 0.83 -5.11 -11.08
CA TYR A 83 1.83 -5.44 -10.07
C TYR A 83 1.13 -5.82 -8.79
N VAL A 84 1.70 -6.79 -8.09
CA VAL A 84 1.20 -7.27 -6.81
C VAL A 84 2.37 -7.38 -5.85
N GLY A 85 2.22 -6.80 -4.67
CA GLY A 85 3.18 -6.87 -3.58
C GLY A 85 2.58 -7.58 -2.38
N GLY A 86 3.43 -8.18 -1.55
CA GLY A 86 3.02 -8.78 -0.28
C GLY A 86 4.20 -9.39 0.46
N ASN A 87 4.00 -10.58 1.02
CA ASN A 87 5.04 -11.37 1.69
C ASN A 87 5.09 -12.82 1.18
N PHE A 88 5.26 -12.97 -0.14
CA PHE A 88 5.26 -14.24 -0.86
C PHE A 88 6.40 -15.17 -0.47
N MET A 89 7.53 -14.63 -0.01
CA MET A 89 8.65 -15.45 0.47
C MET A 89 8.22 -16.35 1.65
N ALA A 90 7.32 -15.86 2.51
CA ALA A 90 6.77 -16.66 3.61
C ALA A 90 5.92 -17.85 3.11
N GLU A 91 5.41 -17.77 1.88
CA GLU A 91 4.65 -18.82 1.20
C GLU A 91 5.54 -19.70 0.29
N GLY A 92 6.86 -19.59 0.41
CA GLY A 92 7.83 -20.36 -0.37
C GLY A 92 8.05 -19.85 -1.80
N ARG A 93 7.54 -18.67 -2.16
CA ARG A 93 7.74 -18.03 -3.47
C ARG A 93 8.96 -17.11 -3.48
N THR A 94 10.12 -17.71 -3.23
CA THR A 94 11.43 -17.04 -3.22
C THR A 94 11.90 -16.61 -4.61
N ASP A 95 11.22 -17.04 -5.67
CA ASP A 95 11.47 -16.62 -7.05
C ASP A 95 10.89 -15.23 -7.36
N MET A 96 9.88 -14.78 -6.60
CA MET A 96 9.20 -13.49 -6.82
C MET A 96 9.72 -12.38 -5.91
N ASN A 97 10.30 -12.70 -4.75
CA ASN A 97 10.89 -11.70 -3.85
C ASN A 97 9.92 -10.56 -3.50
N ASP A 98 8.71 -10.97 -3.08
CA ASP A 98 7.64 -10.15 -2.52
C ASP A 98 7.01 -9.10 -3.43
N ILE A 99 7.40 -9.07 -4.71
CA ILE A 99 6.72 -8.33 -5.76
C ILE A 99 6.68 -9.12 -7.08
N ALA A 100 5.49 -9.19 -7.68
CA ALA A 100 5.27 -9.90 -8.93
C ALA A 100 4.55 -9.01 -9.93
N ARG A 101 4.85 -9.23 -11.20
CA ARG A 101 4.18 -8.59 -12.33
C ARG A 101 3.39 -9.61 -13.12
N TRP A 102 2.14 -9.28 -13.40
CA TRP A 102 1.30 -10.00 -14.33
C TRP A 102 1.62 -9.60 -15.77
N GLU A 103 1.93 -10.58 -16.61
CA GLU A 103 2.24 -10.41 -18.02
C GLU A 103 1.08 -10.91 -18.88
N PRO A 104 0.17 -10.02 -19.33
CA PRO A 104 -1.02 -10.45 -20.06
C PRO A 104 -0.70 -11.19 -21.36
N ASP A 105 0.40 -10.84 -22.02
CA ASP A 105 0.82 -11.45 -23.30
C ASP A 105 1.29 -12.90 -23.14
N SER A 106 1.99 -13.20 -22.05
CA SER A 106 2.48 -14.56 -21.76
C SER A 106 1.51 -15.38 -20.93
N GLY A 107 0.54 -14.72 -20.30
CA GLY A 107 -0.34 -15.35 -19.34
C GLY A 107 0.40 -15.85 -18.10
N GLN A 108 1.52 -15.23 -17.71
CA GLN A 108 2.34 -15.67 -16.57
C GLN A 108 2.61 -14.54 -15.58
N TRP A 109 2.85 -14.93 -14.33
CA TRP A 109 3.41 -14.06 -13.32
C TRP A 109 4.94 -14.11 -13.36
N ALA A 110 5.59 -12.96 -13.31
CA ALA A 110 7.04 -12.82 -13.37
C ALA A 110 7.59 -12.02 -12.17
N SER A 111 8.85 -12.26 -11.84
CA SER A 111 9.62 -11.44 -10.89
C SER A 111 9.89 -10.05 -11.49
N VAL A 112 10.01 -9.04 -10.63
CA VAL A 112 10.25 -7.64 -11.04
C VAL A 112 11.70 -7.24 -10.75
N GLY A 113 12.56 -7.27 -11.77
CA GLY A 113 13.93 -6.77 -11.64
C GLY A 113 14.77 -7.47 -10.56
N GLY A 114 14.49 -8.75 -10.27
CA GLY A 114 15.11 -9.50 -9.17
C GLY A 114 14.40 -9.33 -7.81
N GLY A 115 13.37 -8.49 -7.74
CA GLY A 115 12.51 -8.23 -6.58
C GLY A 115 13.19 -7.50 -5.42
N LEU A 116 12.58 -7.60 -4.23
CA LEU A 116 13.01 -6.91 -3.01
C LEU A 116 13.75 -7.87 -2.07
N SER A 117 14.66 -7.36 -1.24
CA SER A 117 15.47 -8.19 -0.34
C SER A 117 15.72 -7.53 1.02
N GLY A 118 16.11 -8.34 2.00
CA GLY A 118 16.22 -7.94 3.40
C GLY A 118 15.43 -8.91 4.27
N GLY A 119 15.96 -9.23 5.46
CA GLY A 119 15.55 -10.42 6.24
C GLY A 119 14.03 -10.64 6.34
N MET A 120 13.27 -9.60 6.72
CA MET A 120 11.81 -9.56 6.62
C MET A 120 11.44 -8.53 5.55
N THR A 121 10.94 -9.00 4.40
CA THR A 121 10.47 -8.16 3.30
C THR A 121 8.96 -8.28 3.21
N TRP A 122 8.24 -7.18 3.45
CA TRP A 122 6.77 -7.12 3.31
C TRP A 122 6.41 -5.88 2.50
N VAL A 123 5.85 -6.06 1.32
CA VAL A 123 5.28 -4.92 0.57
C VAL A 123 3.88 -4.66 1.08
N GLN A 124 3.67 -3.45 1.61
CA GLN A 124 2.40 -3.06 2.24
C GLN A 124 1.59 -2.14 1.34
N ASP A 125 2.25 -1.30 0.54
CA ASP A 125 1.57 -0.43 -0.40
C ASP A 125 2.40 -0.17 -1.66
N MET A 126 1.71 0.22 -2.73
CA MET A 126 2.32 0.68 -3.97
C MET A 126 1.41 1.64 -4.73
N LEU A 127 2.02 2.64 -5.39
CA LEU A 127 1.30 3.59 -6.22
C LEU A 127 2.19 4.11 -7.35
N ILE A 128 1.59 4.87 -8.27
CA ILE A 128 2.34 5.53 -9.34
C ILE A 128 2.59 6.98 -8.97
N TYR A 129 3.85 7.39 -8.94
CA TYR A 129 4.26 8.78 -8.69
C TYR A 129 5.37 9.15 -9.67
N ASP A 130 5.22 10.30 -10.35
CA ASP A 130 6.17 10.82 -11.32
C ASP A 130 6.64 9.78 -12.37
N SER A 131 5.69 9.04 -12.94
CA SER A 131 5.93 7.97 -13.92
C SER A 131 6.72 6.77 -13.41
N LEU A 132 6.89 6.63 -12.10
CA LEU A 132 7.53 5.48 -11.44
C LEU A 132 6.47 4.69 -10.66
N LEU A 133 6.65 3.37 -10.60
CA LEU A 133 5.96 2.55 -9.60
C LEU A 133 6.71 2.67 -8.28
N VAL A 134 6.12 3.35 -7.30
CA VAL A 134 6.68 3.46 -5.95
C VAL A 134 6.11 2.34 -5.08
N VAL A 135 6.99 1.67 -4.36
CA VAL A 135 6.69 0.51 -3.54
C VAL A 135 7.15 0.78 -2.12
N ALA A 136 6.29 0.51 -1.15
CA ALA A 136 6.52 0.75 0.27
C ALA A 136 6.28 -0.50 1.11
N GLY A 137 6.98 -0.58 2.24
CA GLY A 137 6.89 -1.75 3.09
C GLY A 137 7.88 -1.77 4.23
N THR A 138 8.13 -2.99 4.71
CA THR A 138 9.26 -3.31 5.58
C THR A 138 10.28 -4.06 4.73
N PHE A 139 11.37 -3.41 4.33
CA PHE A 139 12.49 -4.05 3.64
C PHE A 139 13.76 -3.19 3.79
N SER A 140 14.93 -3.82 3.65
CA SER A 140 16.21 -3.17 3.90
C SER A 140 16.96 -2.79 2.62
N THR A 141 16.80 -3.54 1.53
CA THR A 141 17.56 -3.34 0.29
C THR A 141 16.80 -3.81 -0.96
N SER A 142 17.13 -3.25 -2.12
CA SER A 142 16.81 -3.91 -3.39
C SER A 142 17.72 -5.13 -3.62
N ALA A 143 17.38 -5.99 -4.59
CA ALA A 143 18.26 -7.11 -4.99
C ALA A 143 19.70 -6.69 -5.39
N PHE A 144 19.95 -5.39 -5.57
CA PHE A 144 21.24 -4.83 -5.99
C PHE A 144 22.06 -4.21 -4.83
N GLY A 145 21.58 -4.32 -3.58
CA GLY A 145 22.34 -3.91 -2.40
C GLY A 145 22.30 -2.41 -2.10
N ASP A 146 21.47 -1.64 -2.80
CA ASP A 146 21.22 -0.24 -2.48
C ASP A 146 20.30 -0.13 -1.25
N PRO A 147 20.57 0.81 -0.32
CA PRO A 147 19.69 1.05 0.82
C PRO A 147 18.36 1.64 0.33
N GLY A 148 17.36 0.77 0.19
CA GLY A 148 15.96 1.16 0.04
C GLY A 148 15.31 0.98 1.40
N GLU A 149 15.42 1.99 2.27
CA GLU A 149 14.78 1.97 3.58
C GLU A 149 13.28 2.22 3.40
N GLY A 150 12.48 1.15 3.41
CA GLY A 150 11.02 1.19 3.45
C GLY A 150 10.30 1.71 2.22
N VAL A 151 10.97 2.44 1.30
CA VAL A 151 10.41 2.93 0.03
C VAL A 151 11.43 2.86 -1.10
N ILE A 152 10.99 2.37 -2.26
CA ILE A 152 11.80 2.29 -3.48
C ILE A 152 10.93 2.47 -4.73
N ALA A 153 11.51 2.94 -5.82
CA ALA A 153 10.81 3.14 -7.09
C ALA A 153 11.27 2.16 -8.17
N TRP A 154 10.38 1.83 -9.10
CA TRP A 154 10.67 1.01 -10.28
C TRP A 154 10.37 1.80 -11.55
N ASP A 155 11.37 1.96 -12.42
CA ASP A 155 11.22 2.70 -13.67
C ASP A 155 10.75 1.84 -14.85
N GLY A 156 10.65 0.52 -14.69
CA GLY A 156 10.36 -0.41 -15.78
C GLY A 156 11.51 -1.36 -16.10
N GLU A 157 12.73 -0.98 -15.71
CA GLU A 157 13.97 -1.70 -16.02
C GLU A 157 14.85 -1.92 -14.78
N GLN A 158 14.91 -0.93 -13.88
CA GLN A 158 15.71 -0.99 -12.65
C GLN A 158 14.97 -0.39 -11.45
N TRP A 159 15.42 -0.83 -10.27
CA TRP A 159 15.01 -0.25 -8.99
C TRP A 159 15.81 1.03 -8.72
N ILE A 160 15.12 2.09 -8.32
CA ILE A 160 15.66 3.42 -8.03
C ILE A 160 15.44 3.71 -6.55
N PRO A 161 16.51 3.93 -5.76
CA PRO A 161 16.38 4.36 -4.37
C PRO A 161 15.65 5.71 -4.27
N MET A 162 14.72 5.82 -3.31
CA MET A 162 14.00 7.08 -3.03
C MET A 162 14.58 7.76 -1.79
N GLY A 163 15.87 8.11 -1.86
CA GLY A 163 16.61 8.70 -0.74
C GLY A 163 16.87 7.72 0.40
N LEU A 164 17.61 8.19 1.41
CA LEU A 164 17.76 7.49 2.69
C LEU A 164 16.61 7.93 3.61
N GLY A 165 16.19 7.10 4.56
CA GLY A 165 15.52 7.61 5.76
C GLY A 165 14.09 7.20 6.02
N LEU A 166 13.66 5.99 5.65
CA LEU A 166 12.47 5.39 6.26
C LEU A 166 12.81 3.98 6.75
N ASP A 167 13.64 3.90 7.80
CA ASP A 167 14.28 2.65 8.26
C ASP A 167 13.33 1.66 8.99
N GLY A 168 12.04 1.81 8.80
CA GLY A 168 11.00 0.99 9.39
C GLY A 168 9.89 0.62 8.42
N SER A 169 8.72 0.38 8.97
CA SER A 169 7.55 -0.10 8.24
C SER A 169 6.78 1.06 7.66
N VAL A 170 6.84 1.23 6.34
CA VAL A 170 5.96 2.15 5.60
C VAL A 170 4.71 1.39 5.20
N ARG A 171 3.57 1.79 5.76
CA ARG A 171 2.29 1.07 5.67
C ARG A 171 1.39 1.62 4.57
N ASP A 172 1.54 2.90 4.25
CA ASP A 172 0.71 3.56 3.25
C ASP A 172 1.48 4.67 2.55
N LEU A 173 1.30 4.76 1.24
CA LEU A 173 1.76 5.85 0.39
C LEU A 173 0.55 6.61 -0.13
N HIS A 174 0.64 7.93 -0.14
CA HIS A 174 -0.48 8.73 -0.63
C HIS A 174 -0.01 9.99 -1.34
N ILE A 175 -0.73 10.33 -2.42
CA ILE A 175 -0.49 11.57 -3.16
C ILE A 175 -1.53 12.60 -2.69
N HIS A 176 -1.02 13.68 -2.11
CA HIS A 176 -1.84 14.81 -1.69
C HIS A 176 -1.28 16.09 -2.29
N GLN A 177 -2.13 16.81 -3.05
CA GLN A 177 -1.75 18.06 -3.73
C GLN A 177 -0.48 17.93 -4.60
N GLY A 178 -0.32 16.78 -5.26
CA GLY A 178 0.83 16.50 -6.13
C GLY A 178 2.13 16.18 -5.39
N GLN A 179 2.10 15.99 -4.07
CA GLN A 179 3.23 15.57 -3.27
C GLN A 179 3.02 14.15 -2.76
N LEU A 180 4.08 13.35 -2.71
CA LEU A 180 4.06 11.99 -2.17
C LEU A 180 4.34 12.02 -0.66
N TYR A 181 3.49 11.31 0.08
CA TYR A 181 3.59 11.10 1.51
C TYR A 181 3.74 9.63 1.83
N ALA A 182 4.47 9.33 2.90
CA ALA A 182 4.64 8.00 3.48
C ALA A 182 4.17 8.01 4.93
N ALA A 183 3.32 7.06 5.28
CA ALA A 183 2.78 6.86 6.61
C ALA A 183 3.17 5.49 7.17
N GLY A 184 3.50 5.42 8.45
CA GLY A 184 3.93 4.16 9.04
C GLY A 184 4.55 4.28 10.44
N VAL A 185 5.47 3.36 10.71
CA VAL A 185 6.35 3.35 11.89
C VAL A 185 7.78 3.23 11.39
N PHE A 186 8.48 4.34 11.28
CA PHE A 186 9.86 4.40 10.80
C PHE A 186 10.64 5.46 11.56
N THR A 187 11.96 5.48 11.39
CA THR A 187 12.79 6.60 11.79
C THR A 187 13.42 7.25 10.57
N LEU A 188 13.65 8.57 10.65
CA LEU A 188 14.28 9.34 9.58
C LEU A 188 15.79 9.39 9.76
N SER A 189 16.51 8.68 8.88
CA SER A 189 17.97 8.77 8.75
C SER A 189 18.39 10.16 8.23
N PRO A 190 19.48 10.78 8.74
CA PRO A 190 20.43 10.25 9.72
C PRO A 190 20.10 10.60 11.18
N ASN A 191 18.99 11.30 11.43
CA ASN A 191 18.70 11.91 12.73
C ASN A 191 18.15 10.88 13.74
N GLY A 192 17.64 9.73 13.24
CA GLY A 192 17.17 8.61 14.05
C GLY A 192 15.93 8.92 14.89
N GLN A 193 15.20 9.99 14.57
CA GLN A 193 13.96 10.35 15.24
C GLN A 193 12.84 9.44 14.73
N ALA A 194 12.05 8.89 15.65
CA ALA A 194 10.86 8.11 15.31
C ALA A 194 9.79 9.03 14.74
N GLU A 195 9.32 8.66 13.55
CA GLU A 195 8.44 9.47 12.73
C GLU A 195 7.32 8.59 12.18
N VAL A 196 6.15 9.18 11.97
CA VAL A 196 4.96 8.46 11.51
C VAL A 196 4.42 8.98 10.18
N LEU A 197 4.90 10.14 9.74
CA LEU A 197 4.54 10.78 8.48
C LEU A 197 5.74 11.53 7.89
N ALA A 198 6.05 11.23 6.63
CA ALA A 198 7.09 11.92 5.87
C ALA A 198 6.59 12.34 4.49
N ARG A 199 7.15 13.42 3.96
CA ARG A 199 6.89 13.92 2.59
C ARG A 199 8.14 13.80 1.74
N TRP A 200 7.98 13.33 0.51
CA TRP A 200 9.05 13.29 -0.48
C TRP A 200 9.27 14.67 -1.12
N THR A 201 10.52 15.15 -1.10
CA THR A 201 10.91 16.45 -1.68
C THR A 201 11.34 16.38 -3.14
N GLY A 202 11.42 15.17 -3.72
CA GLY A 202 12.09 14.92 -5.00
C GLY A 202 13.52 14.40 -4.84
N VAL A 203 14.13 14.57 -3.67
CA VAL A 203 15.50 14.11 -3.38
C VAL A 203 15.67 13.40 -2.03
N THR A 204 14.88 13.79 -1.02
CA THR A 204 14.91 13.22 0.33
C THR A 204 13.51 13.20 0.95
N TRP A 205 13.32 12.37 1.97
CA TRP A 205 12.14 12.42 2.84
C TRP A 205 12.33 13.49 3.93
N GLU A 206 11.26 14.22 4.22
CA GLU A 206 11.18 15.20 5.31
C GLU A 206 10.04 14.82 6.27
N ALA A 207 10.33 14.76 7.57
CA ALA A 207 9.33 14.58 8.61
C ALA A 207 8.32 15.73 8.62
N LEU A 208 7.06 15.42 8.89
CA LEU A 208 6.06 16.43 9.22
C LEU A 208 5.97 16.55 10.74
N PRO A 209 6.29 17.72 11.33
CA PRO A 209 6.34 17.87 12.77
C PRO A 209 4.96 17.76 13.42
N GLY A 210 4.95 17.29 14.67
CA GLY A 210 3.78 17.31 15.55
C GLY A 210 3.05 15.98 15.69
N LEU A 211 3.39 14.96 14.92
CA LEU A 211 2.76 13.63 15.03
C LEU A 211 3.66 12.69 15.85
N GLU A 212 3.24 12.36 17.08
CA GLU A 212 3.93 11.40 17.94
C GLU A 212 3.01 10.21 18.25
N GLY A 213 3.46 8.97 18.07
CA GLY A 213 2.60 7.82 18.36
C GLY A 213 3.09 6.47 17.86
N ASN A 214 2.21 5.46 17.95
CA ASN A 214 2.48 4.06 17.59
C ASN A 214 2.35 3.77 16.07
N GLY A 215 2.40 4.81 15.25
CA GLY A 215 2.37 4.75 13.79
C GLY A 215 1.03 5.03 13.13
N LEU A 216 1.12 5.63 11.95
CA LEU A 216 -0.01 5.76 11.03
C LEU A 216 -0.23 4.44 10.28
N SER A 217 -1.48 4.15 9.97
CA SER A 217 -1.87 2.98 9.18
C SER A 217 -2.35 3.36 7.79
N THR A 218 -2.89 4.57 7.61
CA THR A 218 -3.47 5.02 6.34
C THR A 218 -3.57 6.54 6.26
N LEU A 219 -3.61 7.05 5.03
CA LEU A 219 -3.78 8.42 4.61
C LEU A 219 -4.94 8.50 3.61
N ALA A 220 -5.66 9.63 3.62
CA ALA A 220 -6.70 9.91 2.63
C ALA A 220 -6.80 11.41 2.34
N SER A 221 -7.19 11.79 1.13
CA SER A 221 -7.44 13.20 0.79
C SER A 221 -8.95 13.44 0.68
N MET A 222 -9.47 14.45 1.37
CA MET A 222 -10.86 14.90 1.21
C MET A 222 -10.95 16.40 1.43
N ASP A 223 -11.72 17.11 0.62
CA ASP A 223 -11.94 18.57 0.73
C ASP A 223 -10.65 19.40 0.88
N GLY A 224 -9.59 19.00 0.17
CA GLY A 224 -8.29 19.68 0.19
C GLY A 224 -7.42 19.38 1.42
N GLN A 225 -7.88 18.53 2.34
CA GLN A 225 -7.19 18.15 3.57
C GLN A 225 -6.64 16.73 3.50
N LEU A 226 -5.53 16.49 4.19
CA LEU A 226 -4.93 15.16 4.34
C LEU A 226 -5.40 14.55 5.66
N TYR A 227 -6.17 13.49 5.60
CA TYR A 227 -6.62 12.70 6.74
C TYR A 227 -5.64 11.56 7.01
N MET A 228 -5.51 11.20 8.27
CA MET A 228 -4.60 10.18 8.76
C MET A 228 -5.38 9.26 9.70
N GLY A 229 -5.25 7.94 9.50
CA GLY A 229 -5.87 6.92 10.34
C GLY A 229 -4.81 6.01 10.96
N GLY A 230 -5.03 5.56 12.20
CA GLY A 230 -4.09 4.65 12.88
C GLY A 230 -4.10 4.72 14.41
N GLY A 231 -3.12 4.06 15.03
CA GLY A 231 -2.93 4.02 16.49
C GLY A 231 -2.18 5.25 16.98
N PHE A 232 -2.90 6.33 17.26
CA PHE A 232 -2.34 7.54 17.86
C PHE A 232 -2.25 7.43 19.39
N MET A 233 -1.27 8.11 20.00
CA MET A 233 -1.27 8.31 21.46
C MET A 233 -1.26 9.80 21.83
N PHE A 234 -0.56 10.70 21.10
CA PHE A 234 -0.49 12.13 21.50
C PHE A 234 -0.28 13.10 20.31
N PHE A 235 -0.82 14.32 20.43
CA PHE A 235 -0.37 15.53 19.71
C PHE A 235 -0.23 16.66 20.75
N GLY A 236 1.00 17.07 21.04
CA GLY A 236 1.28 17.87 22.23
C GLY A 236 0.77 17.19 23.50
N ASP A 237 -0.01 17.88 24.32
CA ASP A 237 -0.57 17.34 25.58
C ASP A 237 -1.91 16.60 25.41
N HIS A 238 -2.42 16.42 24.17
CA HIS A 238 -3.76 15.88 23.91
C HIS A 238 -3.70 14.49 23.26
N GLU A 239 -4.50 13.56 23.77
CA GLU A 239 -4.69 12.20 23.22
C GLU A 239 -5.69 12.25 22.05
N TYR A 240 -5.31 11.67 20.91
CA TYR A 240 -6.18 11.51 19.74
C TYR A 240 -6.36 10.02 19.51
N ILE A 241 -7.59 9.58 19.20
CA ILE A 241 -7.88 8.17 18.95
C ILE A 241 -8.43 8.05 17.52
N ASN A 242 -7.72 7.27 16.69
CA ASN A 242 -8.12 6.73 15.39
C ASN A 242 -8.07 7.63 14.13
N ILE A 243 -8.44 8.92 14.13
CA ILE A 243 -8.42 9.77 12.91
C ILE A 243 -8.01 11.22 13.22
N ALA A 244 -7.10 11.78 12.41
CA ALA A 244 -6.68 13.19 12.44
C ALA A 244 -6.66 13.79 11.02
N SER A 245 -6.62 15.12 10.90
CA SER A 245 -6.45 15.82 9.61
C SER A 245 -5.26 16.80 9.67
N TYR A 246 -4.54 16.96 8.57
CA TYR A 246 -3.43 17.89 8.39
C TYR A 246 -3.78 18.92 7.31
N GLY A 247 -3.54 20.20 7.61
CA GLY A 247 -3.77 21.31 6.70
C GLY A 247 -2.80 22.48 6.93
N PRO A 248 -3.03 23.65 6.31
CA PRO A 248 -2.11 24.80 6.34
C PRO A 248 -1.79 25.34 7.75
N LEU A 249 -2.63 25.01 8.73
CA LEU A 249 -2.49 25.44 10.13
C LEU A 249 -1.94 24.33 11.05
N GLY A 250 -1.52 23.19 10.48
CA GLY A 250 -1.06 22.01 11.21
C GLY A 250 -2.12 20.91 11.32
N VAL A 251 -1.92 19.99 12.28
CA VAL A 251 -2.84 18.88 12.56
C VAL A 251 -4.04 19.36 13.38
N SER A 252 -5.24 18.86 13.09
CA SER A 252 -6.46 19.09 13.86
C SER A 252 -7.33 17.83 13.95
N THR A 253 -8.20 17.74 14.96
CA THR A 253 -9.23 16.69 15.01
C THR A 253 -10.05 16.72 13.73
N ALA A 254 -10.20 15.58 13.06
CA ALA A 254 -11.21 15.46 12.01
C ALA A 254 -12.58 15.66 12.69
N ALA A 255 -13.18 16.84 12.55
CA ALA A 255 -14.61 16.99 12.81
C ALA A 255 -15.32 15.98 11.89
N SER A 256 -16.30 15.25 12.42
CA SER A 256 -17.15 14.39 11.58
C SER A 256 -17.56 15.19 10.34
N PRO A 257 -17.34 14.68 9.11
CA PRO A 257 -17.82 15.37 7.94
C PRO A 257 -19.32 15.59 8.16
N GLN A 258 -19.74 16.86 8.17
CA GLN A 258 -21.15 17.20 8.07
C GLN A 258 -21.54 16.79 6.66
N LEU A 259 -22.10 15.59 6.52
CA LEU A 259 -22.69 15.11 5.28
C LEU A 259 -23.81 16.08 4.93
N GLY A 260 -23.59 16.90 3.92
CA GLY A 260 -24.59 17.79 3.32
C GLY A 260 -25.39 17.07 2.25
#